data_AF-A0A1K1MTU8-F1
#
_entry.id   AF-A0A1K1MTU8-F1
#
_cell.length_a   1.000
_cell.length_b   1.000
_cell.length_c   1.000
_cell.angle_alpha   90.00
_cell.angle_beta   90.00
_cell.angle_gamma   90.00
#
_symmetry.space_group_name_H-M   'P 1'
#
loop_
_entity.id
_entity.type
_entity.pdbx_description
1 polymer ?
#
loop_
_entity_poly.entity_id
_entity_poly.type
_entity_poly.pdbx_seq_one_letter_code
_entity_poly.pdbx_strand_id
1 'polypeptide(L)' 'MANLYTKKSSNYKKLGPKQETIDFLLNYSKALRVVDYQEIKFETVLN' A
#
# COMPACT_ATOMS: atom_id res chain seq x y z
N MET A 1 24.60 -13.04 -18.31
CA MET A 1 23.87 -12.93 -17.02
C MET A 1 24.07 -11.51 -16.50
N ALA A 2 23.03 -10.87 -15.96
CA ALA A 2 23.15 -9.49 -15.48
C ALA A 2 23.90 -9.45 -14.15
N ASN A 3 24.78 -8.46 -13.97
CA ASN A 3 25.48 -8.23 -12.71
C ASN A 3 24.49 -7.71 -11.66
N LEU A 4 24.39 -8.40 -10.52
CA LEU A 4 23.59 -7.95 -9.38
C LEU A 4 24.43 -7.00 -8.51
N TYR A 5 24.23 -5.68 -8.68
CA TYR A 5 24.95 -4.63 -7.95
C TYR A 5 24.42 -4.38 -6.52
N THR A 6 23.85 -5.40 -5.87
CA THR A 6 23.35 -5.27 -4.49
C THR A 6 24.50 -5.52 -3.52
N LYS A 7 25.08 -4.43 -2.98
CA LYS A 7 26.05 -4.53 -1.89
C LYS A 7 25.31 -5.06 -0.65
N LYS A 8 25.70 -6.25 -0.16
CA LYS A 8 25.18 -6.83 1.08
C LYS A 8 25.46 -5.87 2.25
N SER A 9 24.44 -5.14 2.70
CA SER A 9 24.50 -4.32 3.91
C SER A 9 24.23 -5.22 5.12
N SER A 10 25.18 -5.28 6.06
CA SER A 10 25.04 -6.00 7.33
C SER A 10 24.14 -5.27 8.33
N ASN A 11 23.84 -3.98 8.09
CA ASN A 11 23.01 -3.15 8.95
C ASN A 11 21.75 -2.74 8.19
N TYR A 12 20.74 -3.60 8.23
CA TYR A 12 19.38 -3.21 7.85
C TYR A 12 18.81 -2.38 8.99
N LYS A 13 18.69 -1.06 8.81
CA LYS A 13 17.81 -0.27 9.69
C LYS A 13 16.39 -0.76 9.41
N LYS A 14 15.65 -1.09 10.46
CA LYS A 14 14.22 -1.39 10.36
C LYS A 14 13.50 -0.10 9.97
N LEU A 15 13.39 0.14 8.66
CA LEU A 15 12.66 1.27 8.10
C LEU A 15 11.17 0.94 8.17
N GLY A 16 10.50 1.49 9.17
CA GLY A 16 9.04 1.47 9.23
C GLY A 16 8.45 2.64 8.44
N PRO A 17 7.21 2.50 7.93
CA PRO A 17 6.48 3.66 7.41
C PRO A 17 6.29 4.71 8.51
N LYS A 18 6.19 5.98 8.11
CA LYS A 18 5.80 7.05 9.04
C LYS A 18 4.36 6.84 9.48
N GLN A 19 4.01 7.35 10.66
CA GLN A 19 2.64 7.30 11.16
C GLN A 19 1.64 7.92 10.17
N GLU A 20 2.00 9.06 9.57
CA GLU A 20 1.21 9.74 8.52
C GLU A 20 0.88 8.82 7.33
N THR A 21 1.83 7.98 6.92
CA THR A 21 1.64 7.04 5.82
C THR A 21 0.67 5.91 6.21
N ILE A 22 0.76 5.44 7.45
CA ILE A 22 -0.17 4.45 7.99
C ILE A 22 -1.58 5.05 8.04
N ASP A 23 -1.72 6.25 8.58
CA ASP A 23 -3.01 6.93 8.72
C ASP A 23 -3.63 7.24 7.36
N PHE A 24 -2.83 7.70 6.40
CA PHE A 24 -3.27 7.92 5.02
C PHE A 24 -3.85 6.64 4.40
N LEU A 25 -3.12 5.52 4.48
CA LEU A 25 -3.57 4.25 3.93
C LEU A 25 -4.84 3.76 4.62
N LEU A 26 -4.91 3.82 5.95
CA LEU A 26 -6.08 3.37 6.72
C LEU A 26 -7.31 4.22 6.42
N ASN A 27 -7.15 5.54 6.35
CA ASN A 27 -8.27 6.44 6.04
C ASN A 27 -8.75 6.23 4.60
N TYR A 28 -7.82 6.08 3.66
CA TYR A 28 -8.16 5.77 2.27
C TYR A 28 -8.91 4.44 2.15
N SER A 29 -8.42 3.37 2.78
CA SER A 29 -9.10 2.07 2.78
C SER A 29 -10.48 2.09 3.42
N LYS A 30 -10.71 2.94 4.44
CA LYS A 30 -12.04 3.12 5.04
C LYS A 30 -13.00 3.89 4.13
N ALA A 31 -12.48 4.83 3.34
CA ALA A 31 -13.29 5.58 2.39
C ALA A 31 -13.65 4.75 1.15
N LEU A 32 -12.90 3.68 0.86
CA LEU A 32 -13.21 2.75 -0.22
C LEU A 32 -14.40 1.86 0.14
N ARG A 33 -15.41 1.87 -0.71
CA ARG A 33 -16.54 0.95 -0.69
C ARG A 33 -16.56 0.16 -1.99
N VAL A 34 -16.50 -1.17 -1.86
CA VAL A 34 -16.70 -2.09 -2.99
C VAL A 34 -18.20 -2.34 -3.13
N VAL A 35 -18.73 -2.12 -4.32
CA VAL A 35 -20.14 -2.38 -4.66
C VAL A 35 -20.17 -3.48 -5.72
N ASP A 36 -20.85 -4.56 -5.40
CA ASP A 36 -21.14 -5.66 -6.32
C ASP A 36 -22.58 -5.52 -6.82
N TYR A 37 -22.77 -5.33 -8.12
CA TYR A 37 -24.09 -5.24 -8.74
C TYR A 37 -24.12 -5.92 -10.11
N GLN A 38 -25.06 -6.84 -10.32
CA GLN A 38 -25.29 -7.53 -11.61
C GLN A 38 -23.99 -8.00 -12.28
N GLU A 39 -23.17 -8.76 -11.53
CA GLU A 39 -21.86 -9.30 -11.96
C GLU A 39 -20.74 -8.26 -12.20
N ILE A 40 -21.02 -6.97 -12.01
CA ILE A 40 -20.04 -5.89 -12.11
C ILE A 40 -19.62 -5.47 -10.70
N LYS A 41 -18.30 -5.42 -10.48
CA LYS A 41 -17.69 -4.92 -9.25
C LYS A 41 -17.05 -3.57 -9.51
N PHE A 42 -17.39 -2.57 -8.71
CA PHE A 42 -16.75 -1.25 -8.80
C PHE A 42 -16.45 -0.67 -7.43
N GLU A 43 -15.40 0.15 -7.38
CA GLU A 43 -14.93 0.82 -6.18
C GLU A 43 -15.42 2.27 -6.18
N THR A 44 -15.97 2.73 -5.06
CA THR A 44 -16.32 4.13 -4.85
C THR A 44 -15.60 4.67 -3.62
N VAL A 45 -15.11 5.91 -3.72
CA VAL A 45 -14.55 6.65 -2.58
C VAL A 45 -15.66 7.51 -1.99
N LEU A 46 -16.05 7.24 -0.76
CA LEU A 46 -17.00 8.05 0.02
C LEU A 46 -16.24 9.25 0.61
N ASN A 47 -16.32 10.41 -0.05
CA ASN A 47 -15.85 11.70 0.49
C ASN A 47 -16.95 12.36 1.34
#